data_AF-A0AAJ0FQT1-F1
#
_entry.id   AF-A0AAJ0FQT1-F1
#
_cell.length_a   1.000
_cell.length_b   1.000
_cell.length_c   1.000
_cell.angle_alpha   90.00
_cell.angle_beta   90.00
_cell.angle_gamma   90.00
#
_symmetry.space_group_name_H-M   'P 1'
#
loop_
_entity.id
_entity.type
_entity.pdbx_description
1 polymer ?
#
loop_
_entity_poly.entity_id
_entity_poly.type
_entity_poly.pdbx_seq_one_letter_code
_entity_poly.pdbx_strand_id
1 'polypeptide(L)'
;MVETPNVLMSWNASVLAEIPDCAKSCLAQPVAATVESSCRTVASNDGVIDCVLNACTLPEAIVTRNITEIVCMAPIEDKSQEFRIIILTFGLVTSVIASIRLLYKLAYGQERWRLSWDDFMVVAAAPIAVAGMAMMLRGLGKVGLGRSVWAVPADDMLAYGIELYVTEILYLIALTMVKLTLTIFYMSIFPGKLTGRLLLGTIAFHVLFGVVFVAKTIFQCTPISYSWTRFDSAKAGQVSGHCVQIGVSVFVHAAVNVAVDFWMIGIPLFEIRKLQLRRTQKVAVSLMFMTGFL
;
A
#
# COMPACT_ATOMS: atom_id res chain seq x y z
N MET A 1 -29.70 14.19 -0.58
CA MET A 1 -30.39 13.60 0.59
C MET A 1 -31.05 12.33 0.10
N VAL A 2 -30.35 11.21 0.25
CA VAL A 2 -30.89 9.89 -0.07
C VAL A 2 -31.65 9.45 1.18
N GLU A 3 -32.94 9.17 1.04
CA GLU A 3 -33.78 8.60 2.10
C GLU A 3 -33.16 7.30 2.58
N THR A 4 -32.65 7.29 3.82
CA THR A 4 -32.31 6.05 4.54
C THR A 4 -33.62 5.37 4.93
N PRO A 5 -33.93 4.16 4.44
CA PRO A 5 -35.04 3.40 4.97
C PRO A 5 -34.70 3.05 6.43
N ASN A 6 -35.53 3.49 7.37
CA ASN A 6 -35.48 3.11 8.78
C ASN A 6 -35.84 1.62 8.95
N VAL A 7 -34.99 0.72 8.47
CA VAL A 7 -35.01 -0.68 8.87
C VAL A 7 -33.89 -0.83 9.90
N LEU A 8 -34.26 -0.68 11.17
CA LEU A 8 -33.45 -1.18 12.27
C LEU A 8 -33.40 -2.71 12.11
N MET A 9 -32.42 -3.23 11.37
CA MET A 9 -32.11 -4.65 11.37
C MET A 9 -31.59 -4.98 12.77
N SER A 10 -32.48 -5.37 13.67
CA SER A 10 -32.09 -6.04 14.90
C SER A 10 -31.41 -7.37 14.54
N TRP A 11 -30.51 -7.87 15.39
CA TRP A 11 -30.01 -9.25 15.31
C TRP A 11 -31.19 -10.21 15.46
N ASN A 12 -31.87 -10.48 14.35
CA ASN A 12 -33.08 -11.28 14.26
C ASN A 12 -32.80 -12.56 13.46
N ALA A 13 -33.73 -13.50 13.52
CA ALA A 13 -33.56 -14.81 12.87
C ALA A 13 -33.34 -14.70 11.34
N SER A 14 -33.86 -13.66 10.69
CA SER A 14 -33.66 -13.41 9.25
C SER A 14 -32.24 -12.95 8.92
N VAL A 15 -31.65 -12.07 9.73
CA VAL A 15 -30.25 -11.63 9.55
C VAL A 15 -29.28 -12.79 9.80
N LEU A 16 -29.54 -13.61 10.83
CA LEU A 16 -28.76 -14.82 11.12
C LEU A 16 -28.88 -15.89 10.02
N ALA A 17 -29.96 -15.87 9.23
CA ALA A 17 -30.14 -16.78 8.10
C ALA A 17 -29.29 -16.40 6.88
N GLU A 18 -28.98 -15.12 6.71
CA GLU A 18 -28.12 -14.62 5.62
C GLU A 18 -26.62 -14.79 5.90
N ILE A 19 -26.24 -15.00 7.16
CA ILE A 19 -24.85 -15.27 7.54
C ILE A 19 -24.44 -16.69 7.10
N PRO A 20 -23.28 -16.86 6.43
CA PRO A 20 -22.73 -18.17 6.08
C PRO A 20 -22.59 -19.10 7.30
N ASP A 21 -22.89 -20.39 7.13
CA ASP A 21 -22.89 -21.36 8.24
C ASP A 21 -21.53 -21.47 8.94
N CYS A 22 -20.43 -21.34 8.19
CA CYS A 22 -19.05 -21.34 8.73
C CYS A 22 -18.79 -20.22 9.75
N ALA A 23 -19.46 -19.07 9.61
CA ALA A 23 -19.24 -17.90 10.45
C ALA A 23 -20.09 -17.93 11.72
N LYS A 24 -21.19 -18.70 11.72
CA LYS A 24 -22.14 -18.77 12.84
C LYS A 24 -21.48 -19.22 14.14
N SER A 25 -20.53 -20.17 14.08
CA SER A 25 -19.81 -20.63 15.28
C SER A 25 -18.87 -19.56 15.86
N CYS A 26 -18.25 -18.75 15.00
CA CYS A 26 -17.38 -17.64 15.42
C CYS A 26 -18.18 -16.47 16.01
N LEU A 27 -19.39 -16.26 15.49
CA LEU A 27 -20.34 -15.26 15.94
C LEU A 27 -21.28 -15.75 17.05
N ALA A 28 -21.15 -16.99 17.53
CA ALA A 28 -21.98 -17.52 18.61
C ALA A 28 -21.53 -17.04 20.00
N GLN A 29 -20.26 -16.64 20.15
CA GLN A 29 -19.71 -16.16 21.43
C GLN A 29 -19.98 -14.69 21.78
N PRO A 30 -20.16 -13.74 20.84
CA PRO A 30 -20.40 -12.33 21.15
C PRO A 30 -21.85 -11.85 21.03
N VAL A 31 -22.87 -12.71 20.82
CA VAL A 31 -24.28 -12.26 20.83
C VAL A 31 -24.72 -11.98 22.27
N ALA A 32 -24.35 -10.81 22.77
CA ALA A 32 -24.80 -10.29 24.04
C ALA A 32 -26.27 -9.85 23.97
N ALA A 33 -26.88 -9.59 25.13
CA ALA A 33 -28.31 -9.31 25.30
C ALA A 33 -28.88 -8.13 24.48
N THR A 34 -28.03 -7.31 23.84
CA THR A 34 -28.44 -6.19 22.98
C THR A 34 -27.64 -6.12 21.68
N VAL A 35 -28.23 -5.51 20.65
CA VAL A 35 -27.60 -5.26 19.34
C VAL A 35 -26.31 -4.44 19.50
N GLU A 36 -26.34 -3.40 20.34
CA GLU A 36 -25.21 -2.48 20.53
C GLU A 36 -23.99 -3.14 21.19
N SER A 37 -24.22 -4.02 22.17
CA SER A 37 -23.14 -4.77 22.83
C SER A 37 -22.53 -5.81 21.89
N SER A 38 -23.36 -6.50 21.11
CA SER A 38 -22.91 -7.44 20.07
C SER A 38 -22.06 -6.74 19.00
N CYS A 39 -22.48 -5.55 18.56
CA CYS A 39 -21.74 -4.73 17.60
C CYS A 39 -20.38 -4.27 18.14
N ARG A 40 -20.32 -3.85 19.41
CA ARG A 40 -19.07 -3.43 20.04
C ARG A 40 -18.09 -4.60 20.17
N THR A 41 -18.57 -5.79 20.49
CA THR A 41 -17.72 -6.98 20.62
C THR A 41 -17.24 -7.49 19.27
N VAL A 42 -18.09 -7.53 18.23
CA VAL A 42 -17.67 -7.93 16.88
C VAL A 42 -16.64 -6.93 16.30
N ALA A 43 -16.84 -5.63 16.50
CA ALA A 43 -15.92 -4.61 15.99
C ALA A 43 -14.57 -4.57 16.73
N SER A 44 -14.53 -4.99 18.00
CA SER A 44 -13.33 -4.86 18.85
C SER A 44 -12.56 -6.17 19.06
N ASN A 45 -13.09 -7.32 18.63
CA ASN A 45 -12.50 -8.61 18.93
C ASN A 45 -11.78 -9.19 17.71
N ASP A 46 -10.45 -8.99 17.67
CA ASP A 46 -9.57 -9.59 16.65
C ASP A 46 -9.71 -11.12 16.60
N GLY A 47 -10.03 -11.77 17.72
CA GLY A 47 -10.28 -13.21 17.77
C GLY A 47 -11.52 -13.67 16.99
N VAL A 48 -12.56 -12.82 16.87
CA VAL A 48 -13.74 -13.12 16.04
C VAL A 48 -13.37 -13.02 14.57
N ILE A 49 -12.58 -12.00 14.19
CA ILE A 49 -12.08 -11.80 12.83
C ILE A 49 -11.21 -12.99 12.42
N ASP A 50 -10.25 -13.37 13.27
CA ASP A 50 -9.37 -14.51 13.03
C ASP A 50 -10.14 -15.83 12.95
N CYS A 51 -11.17 -16.03 13.79
CA CYS A 51 -12.03 -17.22 13.71
C CYS A 51 -12.74 -17.30 12.36
N VAL A 52 -13.38 -16.21 11.92
CA VAL A 52 -14.11 -16.19 10.64
C VAL A 52 -13.16 -16.40 9.46
N LEU A 53 -11.98 -15.76 9.47
CA LEU A 53 -10.98 -15.92 8.39
C LEU A 53 -10.39 -17.34 8.33
N ASN A 54 -10.37 -18.07 9.44
CA ASN A 54 -9.89 -19.46 9.48
C ASN A 54 -11.00 -20.48 9.19
N ALA A 55 -12.25 -20.16 9.53
CA ALA A 55 -13.38 -21.06 9.37
C ALA A 55 -14.09 -20.93 8.01
N CYS A 56 -14.08 -19.73 7.41
CA CYS A 56 -14.78 -19.40 6.18
C CYS A 56 -13.84 -19.10 5.02
N THR A 57 -14.36 -19.19 3.79
CA THR A 57 -13.67 -18.64 2.63
C THR A 57 -13.66 -17.10 2.67
N LEU A 58 -12.74 -16.47 1.96
CA LEU A 58 -12.62 -15.01 1.97
C LEU A 58 -13.91 -14.29 1.50
N PRO A 59 -14.63 -14.72 0.45
CA PRO A 59 -15.89 -14.10 0.06
C PRO A 59 -16.97 -14.25 1.13
N GLU A 60 -17.06 -15.42 1.78
CA GLU A 60 -17.98 -15.64 2.90
C GLU A 60 -17.63 -14.74 4.10
N ALA A 61 -16.36 -14.64 4.46
CA ALA A 61 -15.89 -13.74 5.51
C ALA A 61 -16.21 -12.27 5.21
N ILE A 62 -16.09 -11.86 3.94
CA ILE A 62 -16.45 -10.50 3.50
C ILE A 62 -17.97 -10.28 3.62
N VAL A 63 -18.79 -11.25 3.19
CA VAL A 63 -20.26 -11.19 3.34
C VAL A 63 -20.66 -11.11 4.81
N THR A 64 -20.07 -11.97 5.67
CA THR A 64 -20.28 -11.91 7.12
C THR A 64 -19.99 -10.52 7.66
N ARG A 65 -18.85 -9.94 7.28
CA ARG A 65 -18.48 -8.60 7.75
C ARG A 65 -19.43 -7.52 7.24
N ASN A 66 -19.82 -7.57 5.97
CA ASN A 66 -20.79 -6.64 5.39
C ASN A 66 -22.11 -6.65 6.15
N ILE A 67 -22.67 -7.84 6.41
CA ILE A 67 -23.91 -8.00 7.18
C ILE A 67 -23.73 -7.43 8.60
N THR A 68 -22.63 -7.75 9.27
CA THR A 68 -22.37 -7.22 10.62
C THR A 68 -22.25 -5.69 10.62
N GLU A 69 -21.61 -5.09 9.62
CA GLU A 69 -21.47 -3.63 9.53
C GLU A 69 -22.82 -2.94 9.25
N ILE A 70 -23.67 -3.52 8.40
CA ILE A 70 -25.03 -3.02 8.12
C ILE A 70 -25.89 -3.07 9.38
N VAL A 71 -25.91 -4.19 10.08
CA VAL A 71 -26.67 -4.39 11.33
C VAL A 71 -26.22 -3.40 12.40
N CYS A 72 -24.92 -3.14 12.47
CA CYS A 72 -24.32 -2.22 13.43
C CYS A 72 -24.38 -0.76 13.02
N MET A 73 -25.01 -0.43 11.88
CA MET A 73 -25.07 0.90 11.31
C MET A 73 -23.69 1.58 11.24
N ALA A 74 -22.66 0.77 10.92
CA ALA A 74 -21.31 1.28 10.78
C ALA A 74 -21.26 2.22 9.55
N PRO A 75 -20.61 3.40 9.65
CA PRO A 75 -20.49 4.29 8.53
C PRO A 75 -19.65 3.63 7.43
N ILE A 76 -20.14 3.62 6.19
CA ILE A 76 -19.36 3.14 5.04
C ILE A 76 -18.21 4.12 4.83
N GLU A 77 -17.00 3.68 5.10
CA GLU A 77 -15.80 4.47 4.88
C GLU A 77 -15.42 4.44 3.38
N ASP A 78 -15.62 5.58 2.71
CA ASP A 78 -15.18 5.81 1.33
C ASP A 78 -14.06 6.88 1.31
N LYS A 79 -12.83 6.41 1.13
CA LYS A 79 -11.61 7.21 0.99
C LYS A 79 -11.14 7.34 -0.45
N SER A 80 -11.92 6.85 -1.42
CA SER A 80 -11.55 6.88 -2.85
C SER A 80 -11.30 8.30 -3.35
N GLN A 81 -12.09 9.28 -2.89
CA GLN A 81 -11.91 10.68 -3.29
C GLN A 81 -10.62 11.28 -2.71
N GLU A 82 -10.36 11.04 -1.43
CA GLU A 82 -9.15 11.52 -0.75
C GLU A 82 -7.90 10.96 -1.43
N PHE A 83 -7.84 9.65 -1.64
CA PHE A 83 -6.71 9.02 -2.32
C PHE A 83 -6.56 9.48 -3.77
N ARG A 84 -7.67 9.66 -4.51
CA ARG A 84 -7.61 10.17 -5.89
C ARG A 84 -7.02 11.57 -5.96
N ILE A 85 -7.41 12.45 -5.05
CA ILE A 85 -6.87 13.81 -4.97
C ILE A 85 -5.36 13.75 -4.67
N ILE A 86 -4.94 12.95 -3.68
CA ILE A 86 -3.53 12.78 -3.33
C ILE A 86 -2.72 12.29 -4.53
N ILE A 87 -3.16 11.22 -5.20
CA ILE A 87 -2.46 10.64 -6.35
C ILE A 87 -2.30 11.66 -7.48
N LEU A 88 -3.38 12.37 -7.84
CA LEU A 88 -3.35 13.34 -8.94
C LEU A 88 -2.47 14.55 -8.60
N THR A 89 -2.58 15.08 -7.38
CA THR A 89 -1.83 16.27 -6.95
C THR A 89 -0.33 15.98 -6.84
N PHE A 90 0.05 14.94 -6.11
CA PHE A 90 1.46 14.55 -5.97
C PHE A 90 2.04 14.08 -7.30
N GLY A 91 1.30 13.28 -8.07
CA GLY A 91 1.72 12.83 -9.39
C GLY A 91 1.99 13.99 -10.35
N LEU A 92 1.13 14.99 -10.38
CA LEU A 92 1.32 16.20 -11.20
C LEU A 92 2.54 16.99 -10.73
N VAL A 93 2.66 17.27 -9.43
CA VAL A 93 3.78 18.03 -8.87
C VAL A 93 5.11 17.34 -9.16
N THR A 94 5.22 16.04 -8.91
CA THR A 94 6.43 15.27 -9.19
C THR A 94 6.76 15.25 -10.68
N SER A 95 5.76 15.08 -11.55
CA SER A 95 5.96 15.10 -13.02
C SER A 95 6.47 16.44 -13.51
N VAL A 96 5.92 17.54 -13.01
CA VAL A 96 6.36 18.91 -13.34
C VAL A 96 7.80 19.14 -12.88
N ILE A 97 8.12 18.81 -11.62
CA ILE A 97 9.48 18.99 -11.07
C ILE A 97 10.50 18.15 -11.84
N ALA A 98 10.20 16.88 -12.13
CA ALA A 98 11.07 15.99 -12.89
C ALA A 98 11.30 16.52 -14.32
N SER A 99 10.24 17.01 -14.97
CA SER A 99 10.31 17.61 -16.30
C SER A 99 11.17 18.87 -16.31
N ILE A 100 10.96 19.78 -15.36
CA ILE A 100 11.78 21.00 -15.23
C ILE A 100 13.24 20.64 -15.02
N ARG A 101 13.53 19.67 -14.14
CA ARG A 101 14.91 19.21 -13.86
C ARG A 101 15.57 18.66 -15.13
N LEU A 102 14.87 17.81 -15.87
CA LEU A 102 15.37 17.20 -17.10
C LEU A 102 15.58 18.25 -18.20
N LEU A 103 14.61 19.13 -18.41
CA LEU A 103 14.68 20.22 -19.40
C LEU A 103 15.80 21.22 -19.08
N TYR A 104 15.95 21.60 -17.80
CA TYR A 104 17.03 22.50 -17.38
C TYR A 104 18.40 21.89 -17.66
N LYS A 105 18.58 20.59 -17.35
CA LYS A 105 19.84 19.89 -17.60
C LYS A 105 20.14 19.71 -19.09
N LEU A 106 19.13 19.43 -19.91
CA LEU A 106 19.28 19.34 -21.37
C LEU A 106 19.57 20.71 -22.01
N ALA A 107 18.96 21.79 -21.51
CA ALA A 107 19.12 23.13 -22.05
C ALA A 107 20.43 23.82 -21.63
N TYR A 108 20.81 23.69 -20.35
CA TYR A 108 21.90 24.46 -19.71
C TYR A 108 23.06 23.59 -19.15
N GLY A 109 22.95 22.26 -19.19
CA GLY A 109 24.02 21.38 -18.73
C GLY A 109 25.27 21.48 -19.61
N GLN A 110 26.45 21.66 -18.99
CA GLN A 110 27.74 21.74 -19.70
C GLN A 110 28.07 20.47 -20.51
N GLU A 111 27.46 19.33 -20.17
CA GLU A 111 27.54 18.10 -20.96
C GLU A 111 26.17 17.76 -21.56
N ARG A 112 25.78 18.47 -22.64
CA ARG A 112 24.49 18.39 -23.36
C ARG A 112 23.98 16.97 -23.73
N TRP A 113 24.80 15.93 -23.57
CA TRP A 113 24.53 14.55 -24.00
C TRP A 113 25.00 13.46 -23.03
N ARG A 114 25.53 13.80 -21.86
CA ARG A 114 25.89 12.81 -20.84
C ARG A 114 24.82 12.76 -19.77
N LEU A 115 23.82 11.90 -19.98
CA LEU A 115 22.93 11.52 -18.90
C LEU A 115 23.77 10.86 -17.81
N SER A 116 23.74 11.45 -16.62
CA SER A 116 24.29 10.80 -15.44
C SER A 116 23.42 9.60 -15.10
N TRP A 117 23.97 8.62 -14.38
CA TRP A 117 23.22 7.44 -13.92
C TRP A 117 21.94 7.83 -13.17
N ASP A 118 21.93 8.98 -12.50
CA ASP A 118 20.75 9.57 -11.84
C ASP A 118 19.62 9.91 -12.83
N ASP A 119 19.95 10.48 -14.00
CA ASP A 119 18.94 10.88 -14.99
C ASP A 119 18.33 9.64 -15.67
N PHE A 120 19.14 8.61 -15.91
CA PHE A 120 18.67 7.35 -16.47
C PHE A 120 17.63 6.69 -15.55
N MET A 121 17.89 6.70 -14.23
CA MET A 121 16.95 6.13 -13.25
C MET A 121 15.62 6.91 -13.20
N VAL A 122 15.66 8.24 -13.30
CA VAL A 122 14.44 9.06 -13.37
C VAL A 122 13.63 8.75 -14.62
N VAL A 123 14.29 8.65 -15.79
CA VAL A 123 13.63 8.33 -17.06
C VAL A 123 13.07 6.90 -17.05
N ALA A 124 13.79 5.94 -16.46
CA ALA A 124 13.33 4.55 -16.33
C ALA A 124 12.19 4.39 -15.31
N ALA A 125 12.19 5.17 -14.22
CA ALA A 125 11.15 5.12 -13.20
C ALA A 125 9.84 5.80 -13.62
N ALA A 126 9.90 6.83 -14.49
CA ALA A 126 8.74 7.57 -14.96
C ALA A 126 7.61 6.70 -15.56
N PRO A 127 7.86 5.78 -16.52
CA PRO A 127 6.79 4.95 -17.08
C PRO A 127 6.17 4.00 -16.04
N ILE A 128 6.97 3.47 -15.11
CA ILE A 128 6.48 2.61 -14.02
C ILE A 128 5.57 3.41 -13.08
N ALA A 129 5.96 4.64 -12.73
CA ALA A 129 5.16 5.53 -11.90
C ALA A 129 3.84 5.91 -12.57
N VAL A 130 3.86 6.22 -13.87
CA VAL A 130 2.65 6.54 -14.65
C VAL A 130 1.73 5.32 -14.75
N ALA A 131 2.28 4.12 -15.03
CA ALA A 131 1.51 2.89 -15.08
C ALA A 131 0.86 2.57 -13.72
N GLY A 132 1.63 2.67 -12.62
CA GLY A 132 1.11 2.49 -11.26
C GLY A 132 0.01 3.49 -10.91
N MET A 133 0.21 4.77 -11.26
CA MET A 133 -0.80 5.82 -11.05
C MET A 133 -2.08 5.54 -11.85
N ALA A 134 -1.97 5.13 -13.11
CA ALA A 134 -3.13 4.79 -13.94
C ALA A 134 -3.92 3.59 -13.37
N MET A 135 -3.22 2.55 -12.91
CA MET A 135 -3.85 1.38 -12.29
C MET A 135 -4.56 1.75 -10.98
N MET A 136 -3.90 2.52 -10.12
CA MET A 136 -4.48 2.96 -8.85
C MET A 136 -5.74 3.81 -9.10
N LEU A 137 -5.69 4.78 -10.02
CA LEU A 137 -6.86 5.59 -10.39
C LEU A 137 -8.02 4.77 -10.95
N ARG A 138 -7.74 3.76 -11.78
CA ARG A 138 -8.76 2.83 -12.29
C ARG A 138 -9.39 2.03 -11.13
N GLY A 139 -8.57 1.50 -10.24
CA GLY A 139 -9.04 0.71 -9.11
C GLY A 139 -9.90 1.53 -8.14
N LEU A 140 -9.51 2.79 -7.86
CA LEU A 140 -10.29 3.69 -7.00
C LEU A 140 -11.64 4.08 -7.62
N GLY A 141 -11.71 4.19 -8.94
CA GLY A 141 -12.94 4.59 -9.64
C GLY A 141 -13.92 3.45 -9.84
N LYS A 142 -13.46 2.36 -10.48
CA LYS A 142 -14.33 1.32 -11.04
C LYS A 142 -14.43 0.06 -10.19
N VAL A 143 -13.39 -0.24 -9.43
CA VAL A 143 -13.24 -1.56 -8.77
C VAL A 143 -13.50 -1.47 -7.26
N GLY A 144 -13.57 -0.26 -6.71
CA GLY A 144 -13.87 -0.03 -5.29
C GLY A 144 -12.64 0.02 -4.38
N LEU A 145 -11.42 0.18 -4.92
CA LEU A 145 -10.25 0.48 -4.08
C LEU A 145 -10.49 1.79 -3.31
N GLY A 146 -10.12 1.82 -2.04
CA GLY A 146 -10.36 2.98 -1.16
C GLY A 146 -11.76 3.04 -0.55
N ARG A 147 -12.65 2.09 -0.88
CA ARG A 147 -13.86 1.79 -0.10
C ARG A 147 -13.60 0.60 0.81
N SER A 148 -14.44 0.42 1.83
CA SER A 148 -14.43 -0.82 2.60
C SER A 148 -14.61 -2.03 1.67
N VAL A 149 -13.82 -3.09 1.89
CA VAL A 149 -13.79 -4.29 1.02
C VAL A 149 -15.18 -4.91 0.88
N TRP A 150 -15.99 -4.77 1.93
CA TRP A 150 -17.35 -5.31 2.05
C TRP A 150 -18.39 -4.52 1.26
N ALA A 151 -18.09 -3.28 0.86
CA ALA A 151 -18.95 -2.48 0.00
C ALA A 151 -18.74 -2.77 -1.51
N VAL A 152 -17.81 -3.66 -1.86
CA VAL A 152 -17.55 -4.05 -3.26
C VAL A 152 -18.58 -5.10 -3.70
N PRO A 153 -19.27 -4.90 -4.84
CA PRO A 153 -20.21 -5.89 -5.37
C PRO A 153 -19.55 -7.26 -5.58
N ALA A 154 -20.31 -8.34 -5.34
CA ALA A 154 -19.83 -9.71 -5.47
C ALA A 154 -19.26 -10.02 -6.87
N ASP A 155 -19.88 -9.47 -7.91
CA ASP A 155 -19.46 -9.64 -9.32
C ASP A 155 -18.11 -8.98 -9.64
N ASP A 156 -17.76 -7.91 -8.91
CA ASP A 156 -16.53 -7.13 -9.12
C ASP A 156 -15.36 -7.63 -8.26
N MET A 157 -15.58 -8.58 -7.33
CA MET A 157 -14.56 -9.02 -6.39
C MET A 157 -13.35 -9.71 -7.06
N LEU A 158 -13.55 -10.42 -8.17
CA LEU A 158 -12.45 -10.98 -8.93
C LEU A 158 -11.56 -9.87 -9.52
N ALA A 159 -12.18 -8.84 -10.11
CA ALA A 159 -11.45 -7.68 -10.63
C ALA A 159 -10.71 -6.96 -9.50
N TYR A 160 -11.34 -6.83 -8.33
CA TYR A 160 -10.74 -6.29 -7.12
C TYR A 160 -9.47 -7.05 -6.69
N GLY A 161 -9.54 -8.38 -6.64
CA GLY A 161 -8.38 -9.21 -6.33
C GLY A 161 -7.22 -9.04 -7.34
N ILE A 162 -7.53 -8.94 -8.63
CA ILE A 162 -6.52 -8.75 -9.69
C ILE A 162 -5.87 -7.36 -9.56
N GLU A 163 -6.66 -6.30 -9.39
CA GLU A 163 -6.14 -4.93 -9.23
C GLU A 163 -5.26 -4.80 -7.99
N LEU A 164 -5.68 -5.38 -6.86
CA LEU A 164 -4.86 -5.40 -5.65
C LEU A 164 -3.52 -6.08 -5.88
N TYR A 165 -3.54 -7.27 -6.49
CA TYR A 165 -2.34 -8.05 -6.74
C TYR A 165 -1.33 -7.30 -7.62
N VAL A 166 -1.79 -6.71 -8.72
CA VAL A 166 -0.89 -5.97 -9.63
C VAL A 166 -0.41 -4.66 -9.00
N THR A 167 -1.30 -3.95 -8.30
CA THR A 167 -0.96 -2.69 -7.61
C THR A 167 0.08 -2.93 -6.51
N GLU A 168 -0.04 -4.02 -5.76
CA GLU A 168 0.95 -4.40 -4.73
C GLU A 168 2.34 -4.59 -5.34
N ILE A 169 2.46 -5.31 -6.46
CA ILE A 169 3.73 -5.55 -7.15
C ILE A 169 4.33 -4.23 -7.66
N LEU A 170 3.52 -3.41 -8.35
CA LEU A 170 3.97 -2.12 -8.89
C LEU A 170 4.41 -1.17 -7.76
N TYR A 171 3.71 -1.18 -6.63
CA TYR A 171 4.05 -0.40 -5.45
C TYR A 171 5.42 -0.79 -4.89
N LEU A 172 5.71 -2.09 -4.73
CA LEU A 172 7.01 -2.56 -4.25
C LEU A 172 8.17 -2.17 -5.19
N ILE A 173 7.95 -2.29 -6.50
CA ILE A 173 8.92 -1.86 -7.51
C ILE A 173 9.14 -0.34 -7.43
N ALA A 174 8.07 0.44 -7.38
CA ALA A 174 8.14 1.89 -7.32
C ALA A 174 8.87 2.38 -6.06
N LEU A 175 8.55 1.83 -4.88
CA LEU A 175 9.26 2.12 -3.63
C LEU A 175 10.76 1.86 -3.75
N THR A 176 11.13 0.71 -4.30
CA THR A 176 12.55 0.34 -4.48
C THR A 176 13.25 1.31 -5.43
N MET A 177 12.62 1.68 -6.54
CA MET A 177 13.18 2.63 -7.52
C MET A 177 13.37 4.03 -6.93
N VAL A 178 12.43 4.51 -6.11
CA VAL A 178 12.53 5.80 -5.44
C VAL A 178 13.74 5.82 -4.50
N LYS A 179 13.91 4.78 -3.67
CA LYS A 179 15.05 4.67 -2.74
C LYS A 179 16.38 4.55 -3.47
N LEU A 180 16.42 3.82 -4.59
CA LEU A 180 17.62 3.73 -5.44
C LEU A 180 18.00 5.07 -6.05
N THR A 181 17.03 5.78 -6.62
CA THR A 181 17.23 7.13 -7.19
C THR A 181 17.81 8.07 -6.13
N LEU A 182 17.21 8.09 -4.93
CA LEU A 182 17.67 8.92 -3.82
C LEU A 182 19.08 8.55 -3.35
N THR A 183 19.40 7.26 -3.26
CA THR A 183 20.73 6.80 -2.83
C THR A 183 21.82 7.13 -3.86
N ILE A 184 21.51 6.99 -5.15
CA ILE A 184 22.42 7.35 -6.26
C ILE A 184 22.66 8.86 -6.29
N PHE A 185 21.60 9.65 -6.07
CA PHE A 185 21.70 11.09 -5.92
C PHE A 185 22.64 11.49 -4.77
N TYR A 186 22.55 10.83 -3.62
CA TYR A 186 23.46 11.07 -2.49
C TYR A 186 24.91 10.75 -2.83
N MET A 187 25.15 9.68 -3.59
CA MET A 187 26.49 9.30 -4.01
C MET A 187 27.12 10.35 -4.94
N SER A 188 26.29 11.05 -5.72
CA SER A 188 26.72 12.15 -6.59
C SER A 188 27.03 13.44 -5.82
N ILE A 189 26.38 13.68 -4.67
CA ILE A 189 26.56 14.89 -3.86
C ILE A 189 27.75 14.77 -2.89
N PHE A 190 27.91 13.61 -2.24
CA PHE A 190 28.85 13.44 -1.15
C PHE A 190 30.08 12.60 -1.58
N PRO A 191 31.25 13.22 -1.82
CA PRO A 191 32.44 12.52 -2.34
C PRO A 191 33.22 11.73 -1.26
N GLY A 192 32.68 11.50 -0.07
CA GLY A 192 33.39 10.85 1.04
C GLY A 192 33.65 9.36 0.80
N LYS A 193 34.88 8.86 0.99
CA LYS A 193 35.24 7.44 0.75
C LYS A 193 34.48 6.43 1.61
N LEU A 194 34.18 6.78 2.86
CA LEU A 194 33.38 5.94 3.76
C LEU A 194 31.90 5.99 3.36
N THR A 195 31.38 7.20 3.15
CA THR A 195 30.00 7.46 2.73
C THR A 195 29.68 6.80 1.40
N GLY A 196 30.58 6.85 0.41
CA GLY A 196 30.43 6.13 -0.85
C GLY A 196 30.34 4.61 -0.68
N ARG A 197 31.11 4.02 0.24
CA ARG A 197 30.99 2.58 0.56
C ARG A 197 29.67 2.24 1.25
N LEU A 198 29.22 3.07 2.17
CA LEU A 198 27.92 2.90 2.86
C LEU A 198 26.75 3.03 1.87
N LEU A 199 26.79 4.03 0.99
CA LEU A 199 25.78 4.24 -0.05
C LEU A 199 25.76 3.08 -1.05
N LEU A 200 26.92 2.58 -1.47
CA LEU A 200 26.99 1.40 -2.34
C LEU A 200 26.40 0.15 -1.69
N GLY A 201 26.70 -0.08 -0.39
CA GLY A 201 26.08 -1.14 0.38
C GLY A 201 24.56 -0.96 0.51
N THR A 202 24.10 0.28 0.65
CA THR A 202 22.67 0.63 0.72
C THR A 202 21.98 0.39 -0.61
N ILE A 203 22.61 0.69 -1.75
CA ILE A 203 22.11 0.34 -3.09
C ILE A 203 21.95 -1.18 -3.23
N ALA A 204 22.99 -1.95 -2.89
CA ALA A 204 22.93 -3.41 -2.96
C ALA A 204 21.81 -3.99 -2.08
N PHE A 205 21.64 -3.44 -0.87
CA PHE A 205 20.55 -3.80 0.02
C PHE A 205 19.17 -3.50 -0.60
N HIS A 206 18.94 -2.31 -1.14
CA HIS A 206 17.66 -1.95 -1.78
C HIS A 206 17.33 -2.87 -2.95
N VAL A 207 18.30 -3.15 -3.84
CA VAL A 207 18.08 -4.05 -4.98
C VAL A 207 17.72 -5.45 -4.48
N LEU A 208 18.50 -6.00 -3.55
CA LEU A 208 18.26 -7.35 -3.04
C LEU A 208 16.91 -7.45 -2.32
N PHE A 209 16.64 -6.51 -1.41
CA PHE A 209 15.40 -6.46 -0.64
C PHE A 209 14.19 -6.29 -1.54
N GLY A 210 14.23 -5.35 -2.49
CA GLY A 210 13.16 -5.13 -3.46
C GLY A 210 12.90 -6.36 -4.34
N VAL A 211 13.94 -6.98 -4.89
CA VAL A 211 13.79 -8.19 -5.71
C VAL A 211 13.19 -9.35 -4.91
N VAL A 212 13.66 -9.57 -3.68
CA VAL A 212 13.13 -10.63 -2.81
C VAL A 212 11.67 -10.39 -2.48
N PHE A 213 11.27 -9.18 -2.11
CA PHE A 213 9.88 -8.87 -1.77
C PHE A 213 8.96 -8.91 -2.99
N VAL A 214 9.41 -8.42 -4.15
CA VAL A 214 8.64 -8.53 -5.40
C VAL A 214 8.45 -10.00 -5.78
N ALA A 215 9.51 -10.80 -5.76
CA ALA A 215 9.41 -12.24 -6.03
C ALA A 215 8.48 -12.92 -5.02
N LYS A 216 8.62 -12.62 -3.72
CA LYS A 216 7.74 -13.13 -2.67
C LYS A 216 6.28 -12.75 -2.91
N THR A 217 5.98 -11.53 -3.33
CA THR A 217 4.60 -11.10 -3.60
C THR A 217 4.04 -11.77 -4.84
N ILE A 218 4.84 -11.98 -5.89
CA ILE A 218 4.43 -12.75 -7.07
C ILE A 218 4.09 -14.20 -6.70
N PHE A 219 4.92 -14.82 -5.85
CA PHE A 219 4.75 -16.21 -5.41
C PHE A 219 4.08 -16.34 -4.03
N GLN A 220 3.32 -15.34 -3.59
CA GLN A 220 2.81 -15.31 -2.21
C GLN A 220 1.73 -16.34 -1.92
N CYS A 221 1.09 -16.88 -2.96
CA CYS A 221 0.07 -17.91 -2.87
C CYS A 221 0.43 -19.12 -3.73
N THR A 222 0.01 -20.30 -3.28
CA THR A 222 0.11 -21.55 -4.03
C THR A 222 -1.29 -22.14 -4.23
N PRO A 223 -1.77 -22.27 -5.48
CA PRO A 223 -1.18 -21.76 -6.73
C PRO A 223 -1.17 -20.22 -6.79
N ILE A 224 -0.34 -19.62 -7.66
CA ILE A 224 -0.20 -18.16 -7.81
C ILE A 224 -1.57 -17.49 -8.07
N SER A 225 -2.41 -18.15 -8.87
CA SER A 225 -3.76 -17.67 -9.19
C SER A 225 -4.65 -17.49 -7.97
N TYR A 226 -4.38 -18.22 -6.89
CA TYR A 226 -5.12 -18.11 -5.64
C TYR A 226 -5.06 -16.70 -5.02
N SER A 227 -4.03 -15.90 -5.34
CA SER A 227 -3.90 -14.52 -4.87
C SER A 227 -5.12 -13.66 -5.23
N TRP A 228 -5.67 -13.82 -6.44
CA TRP A 228 -6.86 -13.10 -6.90
C TRP A 228 -8.12 -13.96 -6.93
N THR A 229 -8.04 -15.27 -7.22
CA THR A 229 -9.24 -16.12 -7.27
C THR A 229 -9.84 -16.39 -5.90
N ARG A 230 -9.11 -16.17 -4.80
CA ARG A 230 -9.69 -16.22 -3.45
C ARG A 230 -10.76 -15.15 -3.21
N PHE A 231 -10.79 -14.09 -4.02
CA PHE A 231 -11.83 -13.06 -3.98
C PHE A 231 -13.02 -13.41 -4.89
N ASP A 232 -12.93 -14.43 -5.72
CA ASP A 232 -14.01 -14.81 -6.65
C ASP A 232 -15.19 -15.41 -5.87
N SER A 233 -16.25 -14.61 -5.73
CA SER A 233 -17.48 -15.01 -5.03
C SER A 233 -18.20 -16.17 -5.76
N ALA A 234 -18.12 -16.21 -7.09
CA ALA A 234 -18.76 -17.25 -7.89
C ALA A 234 -18.10 -18.63 -7.75
N LYS A 235 -16.84 -18.66 -7.31
CA LYS A 235 -16.07 -19.89 -7.07
C LYS A 235 -15.70 -20.09 -5.59
N ALA A 236 -16.41 -19.41 -4.69
CA ALA A 236 -16.22 -19.58 -3.26
C ALA A 236 -16.33 -21.08 -2.88
N GLY A 237 -15.33 -21.59 -2.17
CA GLY A 237 -15.25 -23.00 -1.75
C GLY A 237 -14.80 -24.00 -2.82
N GLN A 238 -14.73 -23.60 -4.10
CA GLN A 238 -14.26 -24.46 -5.19
C GLN A 238 -12.76 -24.32 -5.46
N VAL A 239 -12.18 -23.19 -5.04
CA VAL A 239 -10.75 -22.92 -5.21
C VAL A 239 -10.03 -23.16 -3.89
N SER A 240 -9.18 -24.18 -3.86
CA SER A 240 -8.29 -24.46 -2.74
C SER A 240 -6.89 -23.88 -2.98
N GLY A 241 -6.35 -23.20 -1.99
CA GLY A 241 -4.98 -22.71 -2.01
C GLY A 241 -4.60 -22.16 -0.65
N HIS A 242 -3.31 -21.89 -0.48
CA HIS A 242 -2.80 -21.23 0.71
C HIS A 242 -1.91 -20.06 0.31
N CYS A 243 -1.97 -18.99 1.09
CA CYS A 243 -1.10 -17.83 0.95
C CYS A 243 -0.27 -17.69 2.22
N VAL A 244 0.95 -17.18 2.07
CA VAL A 244 1.72 -16.71 3.23
C VAL A 244 0.91 -15.69 4.02
N GLN A 245 1.21 -15.53 5.31
CA GLN A 245 0.50 -14.59 6.17
C GLN A 245 0.76 -13.14 5.71
N ILE A 246 -0.15 -12.63 4.86
CA ILE A 246 0.02 -11.36 4.15
C ILE A 246 0.17 -10.21 5.14
N GLY A 247 -0.63 -10.18 6.21
CA GLY A 247 -0.56 -9.13 7.23
C GLY A 247 0.83 -9.02 7.88
N VAL A 248 1.43 -10.15 8.27
CA VAL A 248 2.79 -10.17 8.83
C VAL A 248 3.82 -9.75 7.79
N SER A 249 3.69 -10.23 6.56
CA SER A 249 4.58 -9.83 5.47
C SER A 249 4.56 -8.33 5.20
N VAL A 250 3.38 -7.71 5.20
CA VAL A 250 3.21 -6.26 5.01
C VAL A 250 3.82 -5.50 6.18
N PHE A 251 3.59 -5.95 7.42
CA PHE A 251 4.16 -5.31 8.60
C PHE A 251 5.69 -5.35 8.61
N VAL A 252 6.28 -6.52 8.29
CA VAL A 252 7.75 -6.68 8.20
C VAL A 252 8.30 -5.79 7.09
N HIS A 253 7.66 -5.77 5.91
CA HIS A 253 8.08 -4.90 4.82
C HIS A 253 8.05 -3.43 5.23
N ALA A 254 6.97 -2.97 5.86
CA ALA A 254 6.81 -1.60 6.33
C ALA A 254 7.87 -1.23 7.37
N ALA A 255 8.08 -2.07 8.39
CA ALA A 255 9.05 -1.84 9.45
C ALA A 255 10.48 -1.70 8.91
N VAL A 256 10.89 -2.58 7.99
CA VAL A 256 12.22 -2.51 7.35
C VAL A 256 12.34 -1.25 6.50
N ASN A 257 11.30 -0.90 5.73
CA ASN A 257 11.33 0.31 4.91
C ASN A 257 11.53 1.57 5.75
N VAL A 258 10.78 1.70 6.85
CA VAL A 258 10.92 2.83 7.78
C VAL A 258 12.33 2.88 8.40
N ALA A 259 12.86 1.73 8.83
CA ALA A 259 14.22 1.67 9.38
C ALA A 259 15.28 2.14 8.36
N VAL A 260 15.11 1.77 7.09
CA VAL A 260 15.99 2.17 6.00
C VAL A 260 15.86 3.67 5.71
N ASP A 261 14.68 4.26 5.85
CA ASP A 261 14.49 5.70 5.66
C ASP A 261 15.25 6.50 6.74
N PHE A 262 15.20 6.06 8.01
CA PHE A 262 16.03 6.64 9.08
C PHE A 262 17.53 6.50 8.79
N TRP A 263 17.96 5.34 8.29
CA TRP A 263 19.35 5.12 7.87
C TRP A 263 19.77 6.07 6.74
N MET A 264 18.93 6.23 5.71
CA MET A 264 19.19 7.09 4.57
C MET A 264 19.29 8.57 4.96
N ILE A 265 18.52 9.03 5.94
CA ILE A 265 18.63 10.40 6.49
C ILE A 265 19.90 10.57 7.34
N GLY A 266 20.30 9.52 8.07
CA GLY A 266 21.48 9.55 8.93
C GLY A 266 22.79 9.81 8.18
N ILE A 267 22.95 9.19 7.00
CA ILE A 267 24.17 9.32 6.16
C ILE A 267 24.50 10.78 5.80
N PRO A 268 23.62 11.55 5.12
CA PRO A 268 23.92 12.92 4.72
C PRO A 268 24.06 13.86 5.92
N LEU A 269 23.27 13.67 6.98
CA LEU A 269 23.38 14.50 8.20
C LEU A 269 24.76 14.37 8.86
N PHE A 270 25.33 13.17 8.86
CA PHE A 270 26.68 12.96 9.37
C PHE A 270 27.75 13.66 8.54
N GLU A 271 27.63 13.66 7.20
CA GLU A 271 28.56 14.38 6.33
C GLU A 271 28.41 15.90 6.41
N ILE A 272 27.18 16.42 6.49
CA ILE A 272 26.92 17.87 6.62
C ILE A 272 27.54 18.43 7.90
N ARG A 273 27.60 17.65 8.98
CA ARG A 273 28.29 18.07 10.21
C ARG A 273 29.77 18.32 9.99
N LYS A 274 30.43 17.50 9.16
CA LYS A 274 31.86 17.61 8.84
C LYS A 274 32.17 18.72 7.85
N LEU A 275 31.22 19.08 6.98
CA LEU A 275 31.43 20.08 5.93
C LEU A 275 31.47 21.51 6.50
N GLN A 276 32.40 22.35 6.03
CA GLN A 276 32.59 23.73 6.49
C GLN A 276 31.58 24.71 5.84
N LEU A 277 30.27 24.41 5.93
CA LEU A 277 29.21 25.29 5.43
C LEU A 277 28.80 26.35 6.47
N ARG A 278 28.31 27.51 6.01
CA ARG A 278 27.70 28.53 6.88
C ARG A 278 26.50 27.92 7.61
N ARG A 279 26.30 28.28 8.90
CA ARG A 279 25.27 27.65 9.74
C ARG A 279 23.86 27.74 9.16
N THR A 280 23.52 28.82 8.46
CA THR A 280 22.23 29.00 7.77
C THR A 280 22.03 27.99 6.63
N GLN A 281 23.08 27.68 5.86
CA GLN A 281 23.04 26.67 4.79
C GLN A 281 22.95 25.25 5.37
N LYS A 282 23.62 24.97 6.49
CA LYS A 282 23.50 23.67 7.18
C LYS A 282 22.08 23.40 7.66
N VAL A 283 21.41 24.42 8.21
CA VAL A 283 20.02 24.30 8.67
C VAL A 283 19.08 24.09 7.49
N ALA A 284 19.22 24.87 6.41
CA ALA A 284 18.40 24.71 5.21
C ALA A 284 18.52 23.30 4.60
N VAL A 285 19.75 22.79 4.45
CA VAL A 285 19.97 21.45 3.91
C VAL A 285 19.42 20.38 4.85
N SER A 286 19.64 20.50 6.16
CA SER A 286 19.10 19.53 7.14
C SER A 286 17.56 19.51 7.12
N LEU A 287 16.91 20.67 6.97
CA LEU A 287 15.45 20.76 6.83
C LEU A 287 14.95 20.11 5.53
N MET A 288 15.67 20.25 4.41
CA MET A 288 15.31 19.58 3.15
C MET A 288 15.34 18.04 3.28
N PHE A 289 16.30 17.50 4.03
CA PHE A 289 16.34 16.06 4.31
C PHE A 289 15.18 15.61 5.23
N MET A 290 14.79 16.45 6.19
CA MET A 290 13.66 16.17 7.09
C MET A 290 12.31 16.28 6.38
N THR A 291 12.16 17.17 5.39
CA THR A 291 10.91 17.26 4.60
C THR A 291 10.66 16.03 3.73
N GLY A 292 11.69 15.24 3.40
CA GLY A 292 11.52 13.96 2.71
C GLY A 292 10.93 12.84 3.58
N PHE A 293 10.74 13.09 4.88
CA PHE A 293 10.12 12.15 5.83
C PHE A 293 8.59 12.35 5.97
N LEU A 294 8.08 13.53 5.59
CA LEU A 294 6.65 13.88 5.70
C LEU A 294 5.89 13.44 4.45
#